data_AF-A0A847FZY5-F1
#
_entry.id   AF-A0A847FZY5-F1
#
_cell.length_a   1.000
_cell.length_b   1.000
_cell.length_c   1.000
_cell.angle_alpha   90.00
_cell.angle_beta   90.00
_cell.angle_gamma   90.00
#
_symmetry.space_group_name_H-M   'P 1'
#
loop_
_entity.id
_entity.type
_entity.pdbx_description
1 polymer ?
#
loop_
_entity_poly.entity_id
_entity_poly.type
_entity_poly.pdbx_seq_one_letter_code
_entity_poly.pdbx_strand_id
1 'polypeptide(L)'
;FIQQKMRSNIPEANYREAIHMMKAQYERQRMFTSCGWFFDDFDRIEPRNNVKYAAQSIWLAKQVYPELDIEPIINNLKKVSSPRTGMTADRVFLEHLQLAHSAWVETSSNI
;
A
#
# COMPACT_ATOMS: atom_id res chain seq x y z
N PHE A 1 -10.11 20.87 -5.70
CA PHE A 1 -10.30 21.60 -4.43
C PHE A 1 -9.01 21.73 -3.61
N ILE A 2 -8.43 20.64 -3.07
CA ILE A 2 -7.17 20.71 -2.28
C ILE A 2 -5.99 21.29 -3.09
N GLN A 3 -5.87 20.87 -4.36
CA GLN A 3 -4.83 21.36 -5.29
C GLN A 3 -4.85 22.87 -5.51
N GLN A 4 -6.05 23.48 -5.46
CA GLN A 4 -6.25 24.89 -5.74
C GLN A 4 -5.96 25.77 -4.52
N LYS A 5 -6.14 25.24 -3.29
CA LYS A 5 -5.93 25.99 -2.03
C LYS A 5 -4.50 25.89 -1.49
N MET A 6 -3.73 24.83 -1.79
CA MET A 6 -2.36 24.67 -1.25
C MET A 6 -1.26 25.36 -2.09
N ARG A 7 -1.58 25.80 -3.30
CA ARG A 7 -0.61 26.38 -4.26
C ARG A 7 0.02 27.71 -3.81
N SER A 8 -0.50 28.37 -2.79
CA SER A 8 -0.10 29.75 -2.50
C SER A 8 1.22 29.91 -1.74
N ASN A 9 1.82 28.86 -1.14
CA ASN A 9 3.06 29.01 -0.34
C ASN A 9 3.96 27.76 -0.20
N ILE A 10 3.72 26.68 -0.97
CA ILE A 10 4.44 25.41 -0.79
C ILE A 10 5.24 25.08 -2.07
N PRO A 11 6.57 24.82 -1.97
CA PRO A 11 7.36 24.33 -3.11
C PRO A 11 6.74 23.11 -3.77
N GLU A 12 6.80 23.00 -5.10
CA GLU A 12 6.15 21.93 -5.87
C GLU A 12 6.57 20.51 -5.43
N ALA A 13 7.81 20.33 -4.96
CA ALA A 13 8.29 19.08 -4.38
C ALA A 13 7.47 18.67 -3.14
N ASN A 14 7.30 19.58 -2.19
CA ASN A 14 6.51 19.37 -0.97
C ASN A 14 5.03 19.07 -1.28
N TYR A 15 4.52 19.57 -2.41
CA TYR A 15 3.16 19.32 -2.84
C TYR A 15 2.94 17.89 -3.35
N ARG A 16 3.88 17.34 -4.15
CA ARG A 16 3.81 15.94 -4.61
C ARG A 16 3.96 14.95 -3.47
N GLU A 17 4.88 15.22 -2.56
CA GLU A 17 5.07 14.43 -1.34
C GLU A 17 3.80 14.43 -0.48
N ALA A 18 3.18 15.60 -0.27
CA ALA A 18 1.92 15.71 0.46
C ALA A 18 0.80 14.90 -0.21
N ILE A 19 0.70 14.91 -1.54
CA ILE A 19 -0.27 14.08 -2.26
C ILE A 19 -0.01 12.59 -2.05
N HIS A 20 1.25 12.14 -2.18
CA HIS A 20 1.59 10.73 -1.96
C HIS A 20 1.27 10.30 -0.54
N MET A 21 1.60 11.12 0.47
CA MET A 21 1.30 10.81 1.87
C MET A 21 -0.21 10.81 2.17
N MET A 22 -1.00 11.72 1.58
CA MET A 22 -2.46 11.69 1.71
C MET A 22 -3.07 10.43 1.07
N LYS A 23 -2.59 10.03 -0.11
CA LYS A 23 -3.01 8.77 -0.74
C LYS A 23 -2.59 7.56 0.10
N ALA A 24 -1.38 7.58 0.65
CA ALA A 24 -0.87 6.53 1.52
C ALA A 24 -1.79 6.35 2.73
N GLN A 25 -2.24 7.46 3.34
CA GLN A 25 -3.16 7.40 4.47
C GLN A 25 -4.56 6.94 4.10
N TYR A 26 -5.06 7.32 2.93
CA TYR A 26 -6.32 6.78 2.41
C TYR A 26 -6.26 5.24 2.28
N GLU A 27 -5.21 4.70 1.66
CA GLU A 27 -5.03 3.24 1.56
C GLU A 27 -4.83 2.59 2.93
N ARG A 28 -4.15 3.29 3.86
CA ARG A 28 -3.99 2.82 5.23
C ARG A 28 -5.34 2.62 5.91
N GLN A 29 -6.29 3.51 5.71
CA GLN A 29 -7.63 3.38 6.29
C GLN A 29 -8.41 2.21 5.69
N ARG A 30 -8.25 1.95 4.38
CA ARG A 30 -8.94 0.86 3.69
C ARG A 30 -8.55 -0.54 4.19
N MET A 31 -7.34 -0.71 4.73
CA MET A 31 -6.92 -1.99 5.31
C MET A 31 -7.73 -2.41 6.55
N PHE A 32 -8.43 -1.46 7.18
CA PHE A 32 -9.27 -1.70 8.36
C PHE A 32 -10.76 -1.88 8.02
N THR A 33 -11.09 -2.17 6.76
CA THR A 33 -12.47 -2.47 6.39
C THR A 33 -12.93 -3.78 7.06
N SER A 34 -14.08 -3.70 7.74
CA SER A 34 -14.48 -4.63 8.80
C SER A 34 -14.63 -6.08 8.35
N CYS A 35 -15.13 -6.31 7.13
CA CYS A 35 -15.36 -7.66 6.62
C CYS A 35 -14.08 -8.53 6.61
N GLY A 36 -12.92 -7.97 6.29
CA GLY A 36 -11.69 -8.73 6.15
C GLY A 36 -11.12 -9.33 7.45
N TRP A 37 -11.67 -8.98 8.62
CA TRP A 37 -11.21 -9.46 9.93
C TRP A 37 -12.09 -10.56 10.53
N PHE A 38 -13.21 -10.90 9.89
CA PHE A 38 -14.16 -11.92 10.37
C PHE A 38 -13.97 -13.30 9.73
N PHE A 39 -13.00 -13.46 8.82
CA PHE A 39 -12.80 -14.70 8.07
C PHE A 39 -11.73 -15.59 8.71
N ASP A 40 -12.05 -16.88 8.86
CA ASP A 40 -11.11 -17.89 9.39
C ASP A 40 -10.02 -18.32 8.39
N ASP A 41 -10.21 -18.04 7.09
CA ASP A 41 -9.24 -18.36 6.02
C ASP A 41 -8.75 -17.06 5.35
N PHE A 42 -7.42 -16.86 5.39
CA PHE A 42 -6.76 -15.71 4.80
C PHE A 42 -6.96 -15.60 3.27
N ASP A 43 -7.05 -16.72 2.54
CA ASP A 43 -7.08 -16.70 1.07
C ASP A 43 -8.45 -16.32 0.48
N ARG A 44 -9.37 -15.81 1.32
CA ARG A 44 -10.58 -15.11 0.88
C ARG A 44 -10.24 -13.77 0.24
N ILE A 45 -11.18 -13.21 -0.52
CA ILE A 45 -10.94 -11.95 -1.26
C ILE A 45 -10.76 -10.75 -0.32
N GLU A 46 -11.50 -10.70 0.79
CA GLU A 46 -11.51 -9.56 1.71
C GLU A 46 -10.23 -9.43 2.55
N PRO A 47 -9.71 -10.49 3.22
CA PRO A 47 -8.43 -10.39 3.94
C PRO A 47 -7.26 -10.09 3.00
N ARG A 48 -7.27 -10.65 1.78
CA ARG A 48 -6.28 -10.34 0.75
C ARG A 48 -6.33 -8.88 0.32
N ASN A 49 -7.51 -8.30 0.18
CA ASN A 49 -7.65 -6.88 -0.15
C ASN A 49 -7.09 -5.98 0.95
N ASN A 50 -7.30 -6.32 2.23
CA ASN A 50 -6.69 -5.57 3.34
C ASN A 50 -5.16 -5.53 3.23
N VAL A 51 -4.53 -6.66 2.92
CA VAL A 51 -3.08 -6.74 2.72
C VAL A 51 -2.62 -5.97 1.48
N LYS A 52 -3.38 -6.01 0.38
CA LYS A 52 -3.09 -5.21 -0.82
C LYS A 52 -3.15 -3.71 -0.55
N TYR A 53 -4.12 -3.24 0.25
CA TYR A 53 -4.19 -1.83 0.65
C TYR A 53 -3.01 -1.43 1.54
N ALA A 54 -2.57 -2.31 2.44
CA ALA A 54 -1.35 -2.11 3.21
C ALA A 54 -0.11 -1.98 2.29
N ALA A 55 0.03 -2.87 1.31
CA ALA A 55 1.11 -2.80 0.31
C ALA A 55 1.06 -1.51 -0.50
N GLN A 56 -0.12 -1.08 -0.97
CA GLN A 56 -0.29 0.17 -1.71
C GLN A 56 0.08 1.39 -0.86
N SER A 57 -0.33 1.40 0.41
CA SER A 57 0.01 2.46 1.36
C SER A 57 1.53 2.59 1.55
N ILE A 58 2.22 1.46 1.71
CA ILE A 58 3.69 1.41 1.84
C ILE A 58 4.37 1.85 0.55
N TRP A 59 3.91 1.39 -0.62
CA TRP A 59 4.46 1.82 -1.90
C TRP A 59 4.40 3.34 -2.08
N LEU A 60 3.26 3.95 -1.74
CA LEU A 60 3.06 5.41 -1.77
C LEU A 60 3.97 6.13 -0.77
N ALA A 61 4.10 5.60 0.45
CA ALA A 61 5.00 6.15 1.46
C ALA A 61 6.47 6.09 1.03
N LYS A 62 6.89 5.02 0.35
CA LYS A 62 8.25 4.88 -0.21
C LYS A 62 8.57 5.87 -1.34
N GLN A 63 7.57 6.50 -1.95
CA GLN A 63 7.80 7.60 -2.89
C GLN A 63 8.28 8.88 -2.19
N VAL A 64 8.08 8.98 -0.87
CA VAL A 64 8.51 10.11 -0.03
C VAL A 64 9.69 9.70 0.87
N TYR A 65 9.67 8.48 1.38
CA TYR A 65 10.70 7.90 2.26
C TYR A 65 11.26 6.59 1.65
N PRO A 66 12.17 6.65 0.66
CA PRO A 66 12.70 5.46 -0.02
C PRO A 66 13.33 4.42 0.93
N GLU A 67 13.95 4.91 2.00
CA GLU A 67 14.62 4.15 3.07
C GLU A 67 13.66 3.50 4.08
N LEU A 68 12.33 3.67 3.92
CA LEU A 68 11.35 3.05 4.80
C LEU A 68 11.54 1.52 4.83
N ASP A 69 11.88 1.01 6.01
CA ASP A 69 12.07 -0.41 6.27
C ASP A 69 10.73 -1.15 6.33
N ILE A 70 10.65 -2.22 5.56
CA ILE A 70 9.45 -3.06 5.42
C ILE A 70 9.64 -4.46 6.01
N GLU A 71 10.86 -4.82 6.46
CA GLU A 71 11.15 -6.13 7.04
C GLU A 71 10.26 -6.45 8.26
N PRO A 72 10.01 -5.52 9.21
CA PRO A 72 9.10 -5.79 10.32
C PRO A 72 7.68 -6.13 9.87
N ILE A 73 7.23 -5.54 8.75
CA ILE A 73 5.90 -5.79 8.17
C ILE A 73 5.87 -7.21 7.59
N ILE A 74 6.85 -7.53 6.74
CA ILE A 74 6.98 -8.84 6.09
C ILE A 74 7.04 -9.95 7.14
N ASN A 75 7.86 -9.79 8.19
CA ASN A 75 8.02 -10.79 9.25
C ASN A 75 6.73 -11.04 10.04
N ASN A 76 5.86 -10.04 10.16
CA ASN A 76 4.54 -10.24 10.77
C ASN A 76 3.56 -10.89 9.79
N LEU A 77 3.57 -10.50 8.51
CA LEU A 77 2.69 -11.06 7.49
C LEU A 77 2.99 -12.53 7.19
N LYS A 78 4.24 -12.98 7.29
CA LYS A 78 4.63 -14.40 7.15
C LYS A 78 3.91 -15.33 8.12
N LYS A 79 3.46 -14.82 9.27
CA LYS A 79 2.75 -15.59 10.29
C LYS A 79 1.30 -15.86 9.92
N VAL A 80 0.77 -15.17 8.90
CA VAL A 80 -0.61 -15.29 8.44
C VAL A 80 -0.62 -16.12 7.17
N SER A 81 -1.27 -17.28 7.23
CA SER A 81 -1.37 -18.20 6.11
C SER A 81 -2.74 -18.85 6.02
N SER A 82 -3.12 -19.22 4.80
CA SER A 82 -4.28 -20.07 4.55
C SER A 82 -3.90 -21.52 4.84
N PRO A 83 -4.58 -22.22 5.77
CA PRO A 83 -4.36 -23.66 5.96
C PRO A 83 -4.82 -24.50 4.75
N ARG A 84 -5.69 -23.93 3.91
CA ARG A 84 -6.27 -24.61 2.74
C ARG A 84 -5.36 -24.55 1.51
N THR A 85 -4.73 -23.39 1.26
CA THR A 85 -3.92 -23.18 0.04
C THR A 85 -2.44 -22.96 0.31
N GLY A 86 -2.04 -22.76 1.56
CA GLY A 86 -0.69 -22.36 1.93
C GLY A 86 -0.34 -20.93 1.52
N MET A 87 -1.29 -20.16 0.98
CA MET A 87 -1.06 -18.75 0.62
C MET A 87 -0.76 -17.92 1.88
N THR A 88 0.36 -17.20 1.88
CA THR A 88 0.80 -16.37 2.99
C THR A 88 0.53 -14.88 2.71
N ALA A 89 0.34 -14.09 3.75
CA ALA A 89 0.05 -12.67 3.58
C ALA A 89 1.25 -11.87 3.07
N ASP A 90 2.48 -12.26 3.40
CA ASP A 90 3.68 -11.60 2.88
C ASP A 90 3.80 -11.78 1.37
N ARG A 91 3.42 -12.94 0.83
CA ARG A 91 3.37 -13.17 -0.62
C ARG A 91 2.40 -12.22 -1.30
N VAL A 92 1.17 -12.11 -0.80
CA VAL A 92 0.17 -11.17 -1.35
C VAL A 92 0.66 -9.72 -1.26
N PHE A 93 1.32 -9.35 -0.16
CA PHE A 93 1.88 -8.02 0.04
C PHE A 93 2.99 -7.70 -0.98
N LEU A 94 3.97 -8.60 -1.11
CA LEU A 94 5.13 -8.43 -2.00
C LEU A 94 4.71 -8.42 -3.48
N GLU A 95 3.80 -9.31 -3.87
CA GLU A 95 3.23 -9.33 -5.23
C GLU A 95 2.56 -7.99 -5.56
N HIS A 96 1.73 -7.45 -4.66
CA HIS A 96 1.07 -6.15 -4.89
C HIS A 96 2.05 -4.98 -4.88
N LEU A 97 3.06 -5.02 -4.00
CA LEU A 97 4.12 -4.00 -3.95
C LEU A 97 4.91 -3.95 -5.27
N GLN A 98 5.23 -5.12 -5.84
CA GLN A 98 5.90 -5.24 -7.13
C GLN A 98 5.03 -4.74 -8.28
N LEU A 99 3.74 -5.11 -8.30
CA LEU A 99 2.80 -4.63 -9.32
C LEU A 99 2.65 -3.10 -9.30
N ALA A 100 2.54 -2.50 -8.12
CA ALA A 100 2.48 -1.05 -7.97
C ALA A 100 3.75 -0.36 -8.50
N HIS A 101 4.92 -0.95 -8.25
CA HIS A 101 6.18 -0.46 -8.81
C HIS A 101 6.23 -0.54 -10.33
N SER A 102 5.88 -1.69 -10.92
CA SER A 102 5.88 -1.87 -12.37
C SER A 102 4.94 -0.91 -13.09
N ALA A 103 3.71 -0.75 -12.59
CA ALA A 103 2.73 0.17 -13.17
C ALA A 103 3.21 1.64 -13.16
N TRP A 104 3.95 2.03 -12.12
CA TRP A 104 4.51 3.37 -12.02
C TRP A 104 5.68 3.60 -12.98
N VAL A 105 6.60 2.64 -13.10
CA VAL A 105 7.73 2.71 -14.04
C VAL A 105 7.21 2.84 -15.47
N GLU A 106 6.21 2.06 -15.84
CA GLU A 106 5.55 2.14 -17.15
C GLU A 106 4.90 3.51 -17.38
N THR A 107 4.18 4.05 -16.40
CA THR A 107 3.55 5.38 -16.50
C THR A 107 4.59 6.50 -16.62
N SER A 108 5.72 6.38 -15.91
CA SER A 108 6.79 7.40 -15.91
C SER A 108 7.67 7.35 -17.17
N SER A 109 7.69 6.22 -17.88
CA SER A 109 8.46 6.05 -19.13
C SER A 109 7.69 6.52 -20.37
N ASN A 110 6.37 6.69 -20.25
CA ASN A 110 5.47 7.12 -21.33
C ASN A 110 5.14 8.62 -21.30
N ILE A 111 5.84 9.40 -20.47
CA ILE A 111 5.71 10.87 -20.31
C ILE A 111 7.08 11.48 -20.54
#